data_AF-A0AAP2CMD0-F1
#
_entry.id   AF-A0AAP2CMD0-F1
#
_cell.length_a   1.000
_cell.length_b   1.000
_cell.length_c   1.000
_cell.angle_alpha   90.00
_cell.angle_beta   90.00
_cell.angle_gamma   90.00
#
_symmetry.space_group_name_H-M   'P 1'
#
loop_
_entity.id
_entity.type
_entity.pdbx_description
1 polymer ?
#
loop_
_entity_poly.entity_id
_entity_poly.type
_entity_poly.pdbx_seq_one_letter_code
_entity_poly.pdbx_strand_id
1 'polypeptide(L)'
;MRVVIIGGYGVFGGRLARLLLQRGHEVVVAGRRLEAAREFAQEVGGSAARLDRDDADFARELRALSPEVVVDAAGPFQGYGAEPYRVARAAIAAGADYIDLSDAAEFTSGISGLDAEAQAAGMQVISGASSVPAVSSVIAGDMAADLSRVEVIETAICPGNRAPRGRSVMQAILGQVGAPLRLWRGGVWREMRGWSQTRQVEIAPDMKRPAALIGAPDLTLFPNHFKARSVVFRAGLDLRIMHYGLGVLSWLRAKRLLPPLERYDRPLRWVAERLEPFGRDTGGMICAVMGRGEDGAPLAREWRLTAREGLGPFVPVVPAMVIIEQLARGERRAGARPALEVMTRAELEAALGEVGFSIAAEARPAPVLFEQALGARWGEMPDVWRDMHEVWDMQSARGAAEITGPDGWAGRIIAALFRFPNAGRDTPVCVTMVRRGDTEVWQRDFAGRRFRSYLSPSKPRHVFERFGPFRFELELTGEGAVMGMEVRRGWCLGLPLPRRVLPRSETREYVAQGRFHFDVDLSLPRIGRLVRYQGWLEREGEAAQSPSA
;
A
#
# COMPACT_ATOMS: atom_id res chain seq x y z
N MET A 1 0.63 6.32 35.79
CA MET A 1 0.93 4.89 35.57
C MET A 1 2.43 4.69 35.52
N ARG A 2 2.90 3.51 35.92
CA ARG A 2 4.28 3.03 35.83
C ARG A 2 4.47 2.23 34.55
N VAL A 3 5.22 2.80 33.62
CA VAL A 3 5.42 2.28 32.26
C VAL A 3 6.85 1.77 32.09
N VAL A 4 7.01 0.49 31.77
CA VAL A 4 8.32 -0.11 31.42
C VAL A 4 8.47 -0.12 29.91
N ILE A 5 9.48 0.58 29.38
CA ILE A 5 9.73 0.65 27.93
C ILE A 5 10.98 -0.15 27.59
N ILE A 6 10.79 -1.30 26.94
CA ILE A 6 11.88 -2.14 26.45
C ILE A 6 12.40 -1.54 25.13
N GLY A 7 13.71 -1.32 25.05
CA GLY A 7 14.28 -0.48 23.99
C GLY A 7 14.08 1.01 24.26
N GLY A 8 13.88 1.40 25.53
CA GLY A 8 13.52 2.75 25.95
C GLY A 8 14.56 3.85 25.68
N TYR A 9 15.81 3.51 25.34
CA TYR A 9 16.84 4.46 24.88
C TYR A 9 17.07 4.40 23.36
N GLY A 10 16.23 3.67 22.62
CA GLY A 10 16.23 3.64 21.16
C GLY A 10 15.56 4.86 20.52
N VAL A 11 15.56 4.92 19.19
CA VAL A 11 14.99 6.06 18.44
C VAL A 11 13.52 6.30 18.77
N PHE A 12 12.70 5.25 18.79
CA PHE A 12 11.27 5.35 19.10
C PHE A 12 11.02 5.27 20.61
N GLY A 13 11.54 4.24 21.29
CA GLY A 13 11.36 4.08 22.75
C GLY A 13 11.76 5.31 23.55
N GLY A 14 12.85 5.99 23.19
CA GLY A 14 13.29 7.21 23.87
C GLY A 14 12.42 8.44 23.59
N ARG A 15 11.75 8.49 22.44
CA ARG A 15 10.76 9.56 22.16
C ARG A 15 9.48 9.33 22.94
N LEU A 16 9.01 8.09 23.00
CA LEU A 16 7.88 7.72 23.83
C LEU A 16 8.16 8.00 25.31
N ALA A 17 9.34 7.62 25.81
CA ALA A 17 9.76 7.90 27.18
C ALA A 17 9.66 9.39 27.52
N ARG A 18 10.19 10.28 26.65
CA ARG A 18 10.10 11.73 26.83
C ARG A 18 8.65 12.23 26.86
N LEU A 19 7.81 11.77 25.93
CA LEU A 19 6.40 12.18 25.87
C LEU A 19 5.61 11.77 27.12
N LEU A 20 5.87 10.57 27.64
CA LEU A 20 5.19 10.04 28.82
C LEU A 20 5.68 10.70 30.12
N LEU A 21 6.98 10.96 30.25
CA LEU A 21 7.55 11.70 31.39
C LEU A 21 7.00 13.12 31.46
N GLN A 22 6.89 13.81 30.32
CA GLN A 22 6.27 15.15 30.25
C GLN A 22 4.80 15.16 30.68
N ARG A 23 4.11 14.03 30.57
CA ARG A 23 2.71 13.84 31.01
C ARG A 23 2.60 13.31 32.44
N GLY A 24 3.71 13.23 33.17
CA GLY A 24 3.72 12.86 34.58
C GLY A 24 3.61 11.35 34.85
N HIS A 25 3.84 10.50 33.85
CA HIS A 25 3.95 9.07 34.07
C HIS A 25 5.30 8.69 34.67
N GLU A 26 5.34 7.61 35.46
CA GLU A 26 6.59 7.02 35.92
C GLU A 26 7.13 6.12 34.82
N VAL A 27 8.30 6.44 34.25
CA VAL A 27 8.89 5.66 33.16
C VAL A 27 10.15 4.93 33.62
N VAL A 28 10.17 3.62 33.38
CA VAL A 28 11.36 2.77 33.49
C VAL A 28 11.92 2.54 32.09
N VAL A 29 13.06 3.16 31.80
CA VAL A 29 13.80 2.98 30.56
C VAL A 29 14.59 1.68 30.64
N ALA A 30 14.18 0.68 29.86
CA ALA A 30 14.74 -0.66 29.94
C ALA A 30 15.44 -1.09 28.65
N GLY A 31 16.51 -1.86 28.80
CA GLY A 31 17.18 -2.53 27.68
C GLY A 31 18.42 -3.31 28.09
N ARG A 32 19.10 -3.88 27.09
CA ARG A 32 20.23 -4.81 27.30
C ARG A 32 21.44 -4.19 27.99
N ARG A 33 21.64 -2.88 27.83
CA ARG A 33 22.80 -2.14 28.38
C ARG A 33 22.33 -1.19 29.48
N LEU A 34 22.56 -1.57 30.73
CA LEU A 34 22.15 -0.80 31.91
C LEU A 34 22.71 0.62 31.89
N GLU A 35 23.99 0.80 31.57
CA GLU A 35 24.62 2.13 31.60
C GLU A 35 23.98 3.08 30.58
N ALA A 36 23.68 2.61 29.37
CA ALA A 36 22.97 3.44 28.38
C ALA A 36 21.55 3.79 28.82
N ALA A 37 20.88 2.88 29.53
CA ALA A 37 19.57 3.17 30.11
C ALA A 37 19.68 4.21 31.24
N ARG A 38 20.72 4.13 32.09
CA ARG A 38 20.99 5.09 33.16
C ARG A 38 21.31 6.48 32.63
N GLU A 39 22.23 6.57 31.66
CA GLU A 39 22.59 7.84 30.99
C GLU A 39 21.36 8.51 30.41
N PHE A 40 20.55 7.77 29.66
CA PHE A 40 19.32 8.31 29.07
C PHE A 40 18.29 8.69 30.13
N ALA A 41 18.06 7.84 31.14
CA ALA A 41 17.10 8.12 32.20
C ALA A 41 17.48 9.35 33.04
N GLN A 42 18.78 9.57 33.28
CA GLN A 42 19.31 10.78 33.92
C GLN A 42 19.06 12.03 33.08
N GLU A 43 19.17 11.94 31.75
CA GLU A 43 18.88 13.05 30.83
C GLU A 43 17.39 13.45 30.87
N VAL A 44 16.48 12.47 30.88
CA VAL A 44 15.04 12.73 30.68
C VAL A 44 14.20 12.72 31.96
N GLY A 45 14.74 12.28 33.10
CA GLY A 45 14.05 12.27 34.40
C GLY A 45 13.27 11.00 34.72
N GLY A 46 13.75 9.82 34.30
CA GLY A 46 13.13 8.51 34.57
C GLY A 46 13.99 7.58 35.43
N SER A 47 13.59 6.31 35.54
CA SER A 47 14.41 5.25 36.14
C SER A 47 14.96 4.30 35.06
N ALA A 48 16.00 3.54 35.38
CA ALA A 48 16.68 2.66 34.44
C ALA A 48 16.71 1.22 34.92
N ALA A 49 16.52 0.27 34.00
CA ALA A 49 16.62 -1.16 34.28
C ALA A 49 17.38 -1.90 33.17
N ARG A 50 18.13 -2.94 33.55
CA ARG A 50 18.62 -3.94 32.60
C ARG A 50 17.46 -4.90 32.36
N LEU A 51 17.05 -5.04 31.11
CA LEU A 51 16.15 -6.10 30.67
C LEU A 51 16.61 -6.54 29.29
N ASP A 52 16.96 -7.82 29.16
CA ASP A 52 17.11 -8.48 27.87
C ASP A 52 15.91 -9.40 27.67
N ARG A 53 15.14 -9.16 26.61
CA ARG A 53 13.99 -10.00 26.30
C ARG A 53 14.39 -11.44 26.00
N ASP A 54 15.64 -11.67 25.63
CA ASP A 54 16.12 -12.99 25.24
C ASP A 54 16.58 -13.81 26.46
N ASP A 55 16.83 -13.18 27.62
CA ASP A 55 17.27 -13.83 28.86
C ASP A 55 16.19 -14.79 29.40
N ALA A 56 16.61 -15.93 29.97
CA ALA A 56 15.69 -16.91 30.57
C ALA A 56 14.90 -16.35 31.76
N ASP A 57 15.52 -15.43 32.52
CA ASP A 57 14.92 -14.79 33.70
C ASP A 57 14.06 -13.57 33.36
N PHE A 58 13.87 -13.24 32.07
CA PHE A 58 13.19 -12.03 31.62
C PHE A 58 11.84 -11.78 32.31
N ALA A 59 10.97 -12.79 32.40
CA ALA A 59 9.65 -12.63 33.02
C ALA A 59 9.73 -12.30 34.52
N ARG A 60 10.70 -12.88 35.24
CA ARG A 60 10.95 -12.59 36.65
C ARG A 60 11.46 -11.17 36.84
N GLU A 61 12.43 -10.76 36.02
CA GLU A 61 13.00 -9.41 36.06
C GLU A 61 11.95 -8.35 35.71
N LEU A 62 11.11 -8.59 34.69
CA LEU A 62 10.01 -7.70 34.32
C LEU A 62 9.01 -7.54 35.46
N ARG A 63 8.57 -8.64 36.08
CA ARG A 63 7.64 -8.58 37.22
C ARG A 63 8.23 -7.81 38.41
N ALA A 64 9.53 -7.93 38.66
CA ALA A 64 10.20 -7.20 39.74
C ALA A 64 10.15 -5.67 39.57
N LEU A 65 9.97 -5.17 38.35
CA LEU A 65 9.78 -3.74 38.07
C LEU A 65 8.36 -3.24 38.37
N SER A 66 7.42 -4.14 38.69
CA SER A 66 6.00 -3.85 38.98
C SER A 66 5.33 -2.98 37.90
N PRO A 67 5.40 -3.34 36.60
CA PRO A 67 4.79 -2.55 35.54
C PRO A 67 3.27 -2.49 35.66
N GLU A 68 2.67 -1.33 35.37
CA GLU A 68 1.26 -1.23 35.01
C GLU A 68 1.07 -1.38 33.49
N VAL A 69 2.03 -0.87 32.71
CA VAL A 69 2.08 -1.01 31.25
C VAL A 69 3.48 -1.39 30.81
N VAL A 70 3.58 -2.34 29.87
CA VAL A 70 4.83 -2.72 29.21
C VAL A 70 4.76 -2.29 27.75
N VAL A 71 5.72 -1.47 27.32
CA VAL A 71 5.87 -1.08 25.92
C VAL A 71 7.08 -1.78 25.31
N ASP A 72 6.86 -2.56 24.25
CA ASP A 72 7.94 -3.13 23.45
C ASP A 72 8.28 -2.24 22.25
N ALA A 73 9.42 -1.56 22.36
CA ALA A 73 10.02 -0.76 21.30
C ALA A 73 11.35 -1.36 20.79
N ALA A 74 11.60 -2.65 21.06
CA ALA A 74 12.89 -3.31 20.84
C ALA A 74 12.99 -4.08 19.50
N GLY A 75 12.34 -3.61 18.43
CA GLY A 75 12.38 -4.24 17.11
C GLY A 75 13.80 -4.52 16.56
N PRO A 76 13.95 -5.25 15.43
CA PRO A 76 12.90 -5.57 14.47
C PRO A 76 12.03 -6.76 14.93
N PHE A 77 10.72 -6.65 14.72
CA PHE A 77 9.73 -7.64 15.16
C PHE A 77 9.75 -8.92 14.32
N GLN A 78 10.24 -8.82 13.08
CA GLN A 78 10.50 -9.94 12.17
C GLN A 78 11.58 -10.91 12.70
N GLY A 79 12.35 -10.50 13.72
CA GLY A 79 13.47 -11.25 14.28
C GLY A 79 13.25 -11.85 15.67
N TYR A 80 12.01 -11.94 16.17
CA TYR A 80 11.74 -12.44 17.53
C TYR A 80 11.79 -13.98 17.67
N GLY A 81 12.11 -14.70 16.59
CA GLY A 81 12.40 -16.14 16.65
C GLY A 81 11.17 -17.01 16.94
N ALA A 82 11.39 -18.12 17.66
CA ALA A 82 10.37 -19.15 17.88
C ALA A 82 9.29 -18.78 18.89
N GLU A 83 9.56 -17.82 19.78
CA GLU A 83 8.61 -17.35 20.80
C GLU A 83 8.32 -15.85 20.63
N PRO A 84 7.66 -15.45 19.51
CA PRO A 84 7.51 -14.05 19.15
C PRO A 84 6.81 -13.23 20.24
N TYR A 85 5.84 -13.82 20.94
CA TYR A 85 5.02 -13.11 21.93
C TYR A 85 5.48 -13.28 23.38
N ARG A 86 6.74 -13.67 23.63
CA ARG A 86 7.25 -13.88 25.00
C ARG A 86 7.16 -12.63 25.88
N VAL A 87 7.32 -11.44 25.29
CA VAL A 87 7.21 -10.16 26.01
C VAL A 87 5.77 -9.90 26.42
N ALA A 88 4.82 -10.08 25.49
CA ALA A 88 3.39 -9.91 25.75
C ALA A 88 2.89 -10.88 26.84
N ARG A 89 3.27 -12.16 26.78
CA ARG A 89 2.92 -13.15 27.82
C ARG A 89 3.50 -12.80 29.19
N ALA A 90 4.76 -12.32 29.23
CA ALA A 90 5.36 -11.89 30.48
C ALA A 90 4.66 -10.67 31.08
N ALA A 91 4.19 -9.73 30.26
CA ALA A 91 3.38 -8.59 30.69
C ALA A 91 2.02 -9.04 31.26
N ILE A 92 1.30 -9.91 30.54
CA ILE A 92 0.04 -10.52 31.03
C ILE A 92 0.26 -11.21 32.37
N ALA A 93 1.30 -12.05 32.49
CA ALA A 93 1.63 -12.75 33.72
C ALA A 93 2.02 -11.80 34.87
N ALA A 94 2.55 -10.61 34.56
CA ALA A 94 2.83 -9.57 35.55
C ALA A 94 1.59 -8.76 35.96
N GLY A 95 0.44 -8.97 35.30
CA GLY A 95 -0.78 -8.16 35.51
C GLY A 95 -0.68 -6.77 34.90
N ALA A 96 0.09 -6.63 33.80
CA ALA A 96 0.31 -5.38 33.10
C ALA A 96 -0.31 -5.41 31.69
N ASP A 97 -0.78 -4.25 31.24
CA ASP A 97 -1.18 -4.06 29.85
C ASP A 97 0.07 -4.10 28.94
N TYR A 98 -0.09 -4.57 27.71
CA TYR A 98 1.00 -4.67 26.73
C TYR A 98 0.72 -3.83 25.48
N ILE A 99 1.74 -3.10 25.03
CA ILE A 99 1.72 -2.33 23.79
C ILE A 99 3.02 -2.58 23.05
N ASP A 100 2.99 -2.77 21.74
CA ASP A 100 4.21 -2.77 20.91
C ASP A 100 4.12 -1.81 19.73
N LEU A 101 5.29 -1.47 19.19
CA LEU A 101 5.44 -0.60 18.02
C LEU A 101 5.72 -1.39 16.72
N SER A 102 5.17 -2.60 16.60
CA SER A 102 5.46 -3.51 15.48
C SER A 102 5.00 -2.97 14.13
N ASP A 103 5.90 -3.02 13.15
CA ASP A 103 5.63 -2.84 11.73
C ASP A 103 5.65 -4.17 10.95
N ALA A 104 5.72 -5.31 11.66
CA ALA A 104 5.80 -6.64 11.07
C ALA A 104 4.40 -7.25 10.93
N ALA A 105 3.94 -7.46 9.70
CA ALA A 105 2.59 -7.94 9.43
C ALA A 105 2.23 -9.28 10.14
N GLU A 106 3.13 -10.25 10.10
CA GLU A 106 2.92 -11.57 10.74
C GLU A 106 2.87 -11.45 12.27
N PHE A 107 3.79 -10.70 12.87
CA PHE A 107 3.79 -10.44 14.32
C PHE A 107 2.52 -9.72 14.76
N THR A 108 2.16 -8.64 14.06
CA THR A 108 1.02 -7.80 14.43
C THR A 108 -0.30 -8.55 14.28
N SER A 109 -0.48 -9.33 13.20
CA SER A 109 -1.69 -10.12 13.02
C SER A 109 -1.79 -11.31 13.99
N GLY A 110 -0.67 -11.97 14.31
CA GLY A 110 -0.66 -13.13 15.18
C GLY A 110 -0.81 -12.83 16.68
N ILE A 111 -0.75 -11.55 17.11
CA ILE A 111 -0.97 -11.17 18.51
C ILE A 111 -2.35 -11.62 19.03
N SER A 112 -3.35 -11.69 18.15
CA SER A 112 -4.70 -12.15 18.48
C SER A 112 -4.72 -13.59 19.02
N GLY A 113 -3.66 -14.37 18.79
CA GLY A 113 -3.49 -15.68 19.41
C GLY A 113 -3.39 -15.65 20.94
N LEU A 114 -3.16 -14.48 21.55
CA LEU A 114 -3.17 -14.28 22.99
C LEU A 114 -4.51 -13.77 23.54
N ASP A 115 -5.55 -13.65 22.71
CA ASP A 115 -6.79 -12.96 23.12
C ASP A 115 -7.46 -13.61 24.33
N ALA A 116 -7.62 -14.94 24.32
CA ALA A 116 -8.18 -15.67 25.46
C ALA A 116 -7.35 -15.51 26.75
N GLU A 117 -6.02 -15.50 26.64
CA GLU A 117 -5.10 -15.32 27.77
C GLU A 117 -5.23 -13.91 28.36
N ALA A 118 -5.25 -12.89 27.48
CA ALA A 118 -5.40 -11.50 27.86
C ALA A 118 -6.78 -11.21 28.49
N GLN A 119 -7.86 -11.77 27.93
CA GLN A 119 -9.20 -11.64 28.49
C GLN A 119 -9.30 -12.28 29.89
N ALA A 120 -8.75 -13.48 30.06
CA ALA A 120 -8.76 -14.16 31.36
C ALA A 120 -8.01 -13.38 32.44
N ALA A 121 -6.93 -12.68 32.07
CA ALA A 121 -6.17 -11.81 32.96
C ALA A 121 -6.79 -10.41 33.13
N GLY A 122 -7.82 -10.06 32.36
CA GLY A 122 -8.40 -8.72 32.33
C GLY A 122 -7.47 -7.64 31.76
N MET A 123 -6.45 -8.04 30.99
CA MET A 123 -5.39 -7.16 30.45
C MET A 123 -5.67 -6.79 28.99
N GLN A 124 -5.25 -5.59 28.60
CA GLN A 124 -5.26 -5.14 27.22
C GLN A 124 -3.89 -5.39 26.56
N VAL A 125 -3.90 -6.03 25.39
CA VAL A 125 -2.71 -6.36 24.62
C VAL A 125 -2.87 -5.82 23.20
N ILE A 126 -2.09 -4.81 22.82
CA ILE A 126 -2.20 -4.12 21.54
C ILE A 126 -0.90 -4.23 20.75
N SER A 127 -0.97 -4.80 19.55
CA SER A 127 0.18 -4.85 18.63
C SER A 127 0.11 -3.82 17.51
N GLY A 128 1.25 -3.22 17.19
CA GLY A 128 1.38 -2.26 16.10
C GLY A 128 0.80 -0.89 16.42
N ALA A 129 0.97 -0.41 17.66
CA ALA A 129 0.61 0.94 18.11
C ALA A 129 1.56 2.01 17.52
N SER A 130 1.66 2.04 16.19
CA SER A 130 2.62 2.84 15.43
C SER A 130 1.98 3.51 14.22
N SER A 131 2.80 4.10 13.32
CA SER A 131 2.30 4.70 12.08
C SER A 131 1.46 3.71 11.25
N VAL A 132 1.84 2.44 11.29
CA VAL A 132 1.07 1.32 10.74
C VAL A 132 0.99 0.21 11.77
N PRO A 133 -0.17 -0.41 12.00
CA PRO A 133 -1.49 -0.06 11.48
C PRO A 133 -2.23 1.05 12.26
N ALA A 134 -1.73 1.56 13.39
CA ALA A 134 -2.55 2.43 14.25
C ALA A 134 -2.97 3.76 13.60
N VAL A 135 -2.01 4.58 13.14
CA VAL A 135 -2.36 5.85 12.46
C VAL A 135 -3.12 5.57 11.16
N SER A 136 -2.64 4.64 10.34
CA SER A 136 -3.26 4.35 9.04
C SER A 136 -4.68 3.80 9.16
N SER A 137 -4.99 2.98 10.18
CA SER A 137 -6.32 2.39 10.34
C SER A 137 -7.34 3.40 10.82
N VAL A 138 -6.99 4.26 11.78
CA VAL A 138 -7.87 5.34 12.25
C VAL A 138 -8.26 6.27 11.12
N ILE A 139 -7.28 6.67 10.31
CA ILE A 139 -7.50 7.57 9.17
C ILE A 139 -8.28 6.86 8.05
N ALA A 140 -7.95 5.59 7.75
CA ALA A 140 -8.67 4.84 6.74
C ALA A 140 -10.13 4.58 7.13
N GLY A 141 -10.40 4.21 8.39
CA GLY A 141 -11.73 3.98 8.91
C GLY A 141 -12.61 5.23 8.88
N ASP A 142 -12.09 6.36 9.36
CA ASP A 142 -12.77 7.65 9.29
C ASP A 142 -13.11 8.05 7.84
N MET A 143 -12.14 7.94 6.91
CA MET A 143 -12.37 8.29 5.51
C MET A 143 -13.27 7.29 4.77
N ALA A 144 -13.45 6.07 5.29
CA ALA A 144 -14.29 5.03 4.70
C ALA A 144 -15.71 4.97 5.26
N ALA A 145 -16.01 5.67 6.36
CA ALA A 145 -17.23 5.48 7.16
C ALA A 145 -18.56 5.63 6.39
N ASP A 146 -18.61 6.50 5.39
CA ASP A 146 -19.78 6.80 4.54
C ASP A 146 -19.59 6.35 3.07
N LEU A 147 -18.62 5.46 2.83
CA LEU A 147 -18.48 4.81 1.53
C LEU A 147 -19.35 3.55 1.49
N SER A 148 -20.19 3.43 0.46
CA SER A 148 -20.93 2.20 0.17
C SER A 148 -20.01 1.05 -0.26
N ARG A 149 -18.85 1.40 -0.84
CA ARG A 149 -17.82 0.42 -1.23
C ARG A 149 -16.43 1.02 -1.17
N VAL A 150 -15.52 0.35 -0.47
CA VAL A 150 -14.10 0.72 -0.39
C VAL A 150 -13.33 -0.02 -1.48
N GLU A 151 -12.79 0.72 -2.44
CA GLU A 151 -12.09 0.14 -3.59
C GLU A 151 -10.58 0.12 -3.39
N VAL A 152 -10.01 1.20 -2.86
CA VAL A 152 -8.57 1.34 -2.66
C VAL A 152 -8.28 1.99 -1.33
N ILE A 153 -7.37 1.39 -0.57
CA ILE A 153 -6.67 2.04 0.53
C ILE A 153 -5.18 2.08 0.17
N GLU A 154 -4.61 3.27 0.04
CA GLU A 154 -3.19 3.46 -0.25
C GLU A 154 -2.53 4.33 0.82
N THR A 155 -1.52 3.77 1.49
CA THR A 155 -0.74 4.47 2.50
C THR A 155 0.71 4.64 2.03
N ALA A 156 1.31 5.80 2.28
CA ALA A 156 2.72 6.05 1.98
C ALA A 156 3.41 6.77 3.14
N ILE A 157 4.61 6.30 3.53
CA ILE A 157 5.46 6.96 4.53
C ILE A 157 6.78 7.37 3.88
N CYS A 158 7.15 8.64 4.04
CA CYS A 158 8.34 9.22 3.41
C CYS A 158 9.11 10.06 4.44
N PRO A 159 10.00 9.45 5.25
CA PRO A 159 10.78 10.17 6.24
C PRO A 159 11.80 11.13 5.61
N GLY A 160 12.17 12.17 6.37
CA GLY A 160 13.29 13.05 6.03
C GLY A 160 14.62 12.32 6.05
N ASN A 161 15.56 12.75 5.22
CA ASN A 161 16.87 12.14 5.15
C ASN A 161 17.66 12.31 6.46
N ARG A 162 17.56 13.48 7.10
CA ARG A 162 18.20 13.83 8.38
C ARG A 162 17.42 13.35 9.61
N ALA A 163 16.27 12.69 9.41
CA ALA A 163 15.58 12.06 10.52
C ALA A 163 16.37 10.81 10.95
N PRO A 164 16.62 10.61 12.26
CA PRO A 164 17.40 9.48 12.73
C PRO A 164 16.72 8.17 12.36
N ARG A 165 17.50 7.25 11.77
CA ARG A 165 17.02 5.94 11.33
C ARG A 165 17.45 4.89 12.34
N GLY A 166 16.48 4.25 12.99
CA GLY A 166 16.76 3.10 13.85
C GLY A 166 17.42 1.98 13.04
N ARG A 167 18.38 1.28 13.64
CA ARG A 167 19.03 0.11 13.01
C ARG A 167 18.00 -0.95 12.59
N SER A 168 16.99 -1.16 13.42
CA SER A 168 15.89 -2.09 13.21
C SER A 168 15.07 -1.76 11.95
N VAL A 169 14.74 -0.48 11.75
CA VAL A 169 14.01 0.00 10.55
C VAL A 169 14.83 -0.23 9.28
N MET A 170 16.14 0.08 9.33
CA MET A 170 17.04 -0.16 8.19
C MET A 170 17.10 -1.65 7.83
N GLN A 171 17.22 -2.54 8.82
CA GLN A 171 17.22 -3.99 8.61
C GLN A 171 15.89 -4.48 8.03
N ALA A 172 14.76 -4.01 8.55
CA ALA A 172 13.43 -4.35 8.05
C ALA A 172 13.24 -3.93 6.59
N ILE A 173 13.72 -2.73 6.19
CA ILE A 173 13.67 -2.28 4.79
C ILE A 173 14.54 -3.18 3.91
N LEU A 174 15.82 -3.36 4.27
CA LEU A 174 16.77 -4.13 3.46
C LEU A 174 16.31 -5.58 3.25
N GLY A 175 15.68 -6.20 4.25
CA GLY A 175 15.15 -7.56 4.11
C GLY A 175 14.03 -7.71 3.09
N GLN A 176 13.29 -6.64 2.83
CA GLN A 176 12.18 -6.64 1.87
C GLN A 176 12.60 -6.19 0.46
N VAL A 177 13.65 -5.38 0.32
CA VAL A 177 14.11 -4.85 -0.98
C VAL A 177 14.45 -6.01 -1.92
N GLY A 178 13.67 -6.17 -3.00
CA GLY A 178 13.84 -7.23 -3.99
C GLY A 178 13.28 -8.61 -3.62
N ALA A 179 12.74 -8.78 -2.41
CA ALA A 179 12.02 -9.99 -2.01
C ALA A 179 10.61 -10.04 -2.65
N PRO A 180 10.00 -11.23 -2.79
CA PRO A 180 8.56 -11.35 -3.02
C PRO A 180 7.76 -10.62 -1.94
N LEU A 181 6.76 -9.86 -2.37
CA LEU A 181 5.85 -9.10 -1.51
C LEU A 181 4.42 -9.48 -1.91
N ARG A 182 3.69 -10.12 -0.99
CA ARG A 182 2.28 -10.45 -1.18
C ARG A 182 1.42 -9.25 -0.78
N LEU A 183 0.49 -8.83 -1.64
CA LEU A 183 -0.50 -7.80 -1.32
C LEU A 183 -1.84 -8.06 -2.03
N TRP A 184 -2.91 -7.57 -1.41
CA TRP A 184 -4.27 -7.66 -1.91
C TRP A 184 -4.55 -6.54 -2.91
N ARG A 185 -4.74 -6.88 -4.20
CA ARG A 185 -5.00 -5.89 -5.26
C ARG A 185 -5.98 -6.42 -6.30
N GLY A 186 -7.06 -5.67 -6.50
CA GLY A 186 -8.13 -6.03 -7.43
C GLY A 186 -8.94 -7.23 -7.00
N GLY A 187 -9.11 -7.45 -5.69
CA GLY A 187 -9.88 -8.57 -5.13
C GLY A 187 -9.13 -9.90 -5.07
N VAL A 188 -7.82 -9.90 -5.33
CA VAL A 188 -7.00 -11.12 -5.30
C VAL A 188 -5.64 -10.87 -4.67
N TRP A 189 -5.08 -11.90 -4.04
CA TRP A 189 -3.70 -11.89 -3.57
C TRP A 189 -2.72 -11.96 -4.74
N ARG A 190 -1.78 -11.02 -4.80
CA ARG A 190 -0.75 -10.94 -5.84
C ARG A 190 0.64 -10.90 -5.25
N GLU A 191 1.56 -11.58 -5.91
CA GLU A 191 2.98 -11.47 -5.62
C GLU A 191 3.61 -10.36 -6.46
N MET A 192 4.24 -9.41 -5.77
CA MET A 192 4.96 -8.28 -6.34
C MET A 192 6.39 -8.27 -5.82
N ARG A 193 7.22 -7.34 -6.31
CA ARG A 193 8.59 -7.19 -5.81
C ARG A 193 8.67 -6.06 -4.79
N GLY A 194 9.28 -6.33 -3.63
CA GLY A 194 9.60 -5.29 -2.65
C GLY A 194 10.54 -4.23 -3.22
N TRP A 195 10.27 -2.97 -2.90
CA TRP A 195 10.90 -1.78 -3.47
C TRP A 195 10.75 -1.66 -4.99
N SER A 196 9.53 -1.84 -5.50
CA SER A 196 9.20 -1.69 -6.93
C SER A 196 8.00 -0.78 -7.17
N GLN A 197 7.61 -0.61 -8.44
CA GLN A 197 6.50 0.23 -8.89
C GLN A 197 6.50 1.65 -8.28
N THR A 198 7.65 2.32 -8.28
CA THR A 198 7.79 3.69 -7.75
C THR A 198 6.73 4.63 -8.34
N ARG A 199 6.06 5.38 -7.46
CA ARG A 199 5.17 6.49 -7.79
C ARG A 199 5.67 7.77 -7.12
N GLN A 200 5.32 8.92 -7.66
CA GLN A 200 5.48 10.20 -6.96
C GLN A 200 4.28 10.39 -6.04
N VAL A 201 4.53 10.72 -4.78
CA VAL A 201 3.52 11.08 -3.79
C VAL A 201 3.72 12.53 -3.36
N GLU A 202 2.64 13.25 -3.12
CA GLU A 202 2.65 14.66 -2.71
C GLU A 202 2.27 14.76 -1.23
N ILE A 203 3.24 15.06 -0.37
CA ILE A 203 3.07 15.14 1.08
C ILE A 203 2.57 16.52 1.48
N ALA A 204 3.08 17.54 0.79
CA ALA A 204 2.69 18.93 0.90
C ALA A 204 2.91 19.60 -0.48
N PRO A 205 2.33 20.79 -0.75
CA PRO A 205 2.48 21.48 -2.03
C PRO A 205 3.95 21.67 -2.46
N ASP A 206 4.85 21.87 -1.50
CA ASP A 206 6.29 22.04 -1.68
C ASP A 206 7.10 20.71 -1.62
N MET A 207 6.43 19.57 -1.40
CA MET A 207 7.09 18.31 -1.06
C MET A 207 6.49 17.10 -1.80
N LYS A 208 7.13 16.77 -2.93
CA LYS A 208 6.88 15.54 -3.70
C LYS A 208 8.03 14.55 -3.53
N ARG A 209 7.71 13.26 -3.33
CA ARG A 209 8.72 12.21 -3.12
C ARG A 209 8.43 10.94 -3.92
N PRO A 210 9.46 10.24 -4.41
CA PRO A 210 9.28 8.90 -4.92
C PRO A 210 8.98 7.93 -3.76
N ALA A 211 7.99 7.07 -3.92
CA ALA A 211 7.62 6.02 -2.98
C ALA A 211 7.42 4.68 -3.71
N ALA A 212 8.01 3.62 -3.19
CA ALA A 212 8.01 2.28 -3.76
C ALA A 212 7.24 1.31 -2.86
N LEU A 213 6.71 0.23 -3.45
CA LEU A 213 5.98 -0.80 -2.71
C LEU A 213 6.89 -1.43 -1.65
N ILE A 214 6.38 -1.61 -0.44
CA ILE A 214 7.06 -2.34 0.64
C ILE A 214 5.99 -2.96 1.55
N GLY A 215 6.34 -3.95 2.36
CA GLY A 215 5.45 -4.57 3.33
C GLY A 215 5.16 -3.69 4.53
N ALA A 216 3.94 -3.84 5.05
CA ALA A 216 3.43 -3.27 6.29
C ALA A 216 2.25 -4.12 6.80
N PRO A 217 1.87 -4.01 8.08
CA PRO A 217 0.73 -4.75 8.63
C PRO A 217 -0.59 -4.46 7.90
N ASP A 218 -0.78 -3.23 7.43
CA ASP A 218 -1.95 -2.78 6.64
C ASP A 218 -2.27 -3.75 5.50
N LEU A 219 -1.25 -4.22 4.77
CA LEU A 219 -1.42 -5.12 3.61
C LEU A 219 -2.10 -6.45 3.96
N THR A 220 -2.01 -6.86 5.22
CA THR A 220 -2.60 -8.11 5.74
C THR A 220 -3.90 -7.85 6.49
N LEU A 221 -3.97 -6.76 7.24
CA LEU A 221 -5.09 -6.45 8.14
C LEU A 221 -6.27 -5.79 7.40
N PHE A 222 -5.99 -4.82 6.54
CA PHE A 222 -7.03 -3.95 5.96
C PHE A 222 -7.95 -4.63 4.94
N PRO A 223 -7.51 -5.62 4.13
CA PRO A 223 -8.41 -6.28 3.18
C PRO A 223 -9.67 -6.83 3.85
N ASN A 224 -9.50 -7.56 4.96
CA ASN A 224 -10.62 -8.12 5.71
C ASN A 224 -11.36 -7.09 6.55
N HIS A 225 -10.62 -6.18 7.19
CA HIS A 225 -11.15 -5.22 8.14
C HIS A 225 -12.03 -4.17 7.47
N PHE A 226 -11.58 -3.58 6.36
CA PHE A 226 -12.31 -2.55 5.62
C PHE A 226 -13.07 -3.08 4.40
N LYS A 227 -12.98 -4.39 4.11
CA LYS A 227 -13.50 -5.00 2.87
C LYS A 227 -12.99 -4.29 1.61
N ALA A 228 -11.78 -3.73 1.69
CA ALA A 228 -11.18 -2.98 0.60
C ALA A 228 -10.76 -3.93 -0.54
N ARG A 229 -11.08 -3.56 -1.79
CA ARG A 229 -10.69 -4.38 -2.96
C ARG A 229 -9.19 -4.36 -3.25
N SER A 230 -8.51 -3.28 -2.89
CA SER A 230 -7.07 -3.12 -3.04
C SER A 230 -6.48 -2.41 -1.82
N VAL A 231 -5.39 -2.94 -1.29
CA VAL A 231 -4.61 -2.31 -0.22
C VAL A 231 -3.16 -2.21 -0.66
N VAL A 232 -2.62 -1.00 -0.62
CA VAL A 232 -1.28 -0.67 -1.10
C VAL A 232 -0.52 0.09 -0.03
N PHE A 233 0.71 -0.32 0.24
CA PHE A 233 1.62 0.39 1.13
C PHE A 233 2.92 0.75 0.41
N ARG A 234 3.43 1.95 0.68
CA ARG A 234 4.67 2.45 0.09
C ARG A 234 5.58 3.10 1.12
N ALA A 235 6.88 2.99 0.88
CA ALA A 235 7.89 3.79 1.55
C ALA A 235 8.69 4.59 0.52
N GLY A 236 9.07 5.82 0.88
CA GLY A 236 9.93 6.68 0.09
C GLY A 236 11.18 7.12 0.84
N LEU A 237 12.24 7.41 0.10
CA LEU A 237 13.44 8.07 0.63
C LEU A 237 13.55 9.46 0.03
N ASP A 238 13.91 10.46 0.85
CA ASP A 238 14.05 11.85 0.39
C ASP A 238 15.13 11.99 -0.70
N LEU A 239 16.27 11.31 -0.55
CA LEU A 239 17.33 11.29 -1.56
C LEU A 239 16.99 10.35 -2.72
N ARG A 240 16.81 10.94 -3.91
CA ARG A 240 16.55 10.20 -5.15
C ARG A 240 17.62 9.15 -5.46
N ILE A 241 18.89 9.46 -5.22
CA ILE A 241 20.00 8.52 -5.42
C ILE A 241 19.82 7.26 -4.55
N MET A 242 19.42 7.42 -3.29
CA MET A 242 19.14 6.29 -2.40
C MET A 242 17.90 5.53 -2.84
N HIS A 243 16.81 6.25 -3.18
CA HIS A 243 15.55 5.64 -3.59
C HIS A 243 15.70 4.76 -4.85
N TYR A 244 16.28 5.34 -5.91
CA TYR A 244 16.46 4.62 -7.17
C TYR A 244 17.62 3.62 -7.08
N GLY A 245 18.65 3.87 -6.27
CA GLY A 245 19.71 2.91 -5.97
C GLY A 245 19.16 1.62 -5.34
N LEU A 246 18.29 1.74 -4.32
CA LEU A 246 17.56 0.59 -3.78
C LEU A 246 16.66 -0.08 -4.83
N GLY A 247 16.10 0.68 -5.77
CA GLY A 247 15.35 0.12 -6.91
C GLY A 247 16.20 -0.76 -7.83
N VAL A 248 17.46 -0.37 -8.07
CA VAL A 248 18.42 -1.19 -8.82
C VAL A 248 18.78 -2.44 -8.03
N LEU A 249 19.10 -2.31 -6.73
CA LEU A 249 19.40 -3.46 -5.87
C LEU A 249 18.22 -4.44 -5.77
N SER A 250 17.00 -3.93 -5.67
CA SER A 250 15.75 -4.71 -5.73
C SER A 250 15.67 -5.54 -7.01
N TRP A 251 15.92 -4.91 -8.16
CA TRP A 251 15.93 -5.61 -9.45
C TRP A 251 17.02 -6.67 -9.53
N LEU A 252 18.25 -6.37 -9.09
CA LEU A 252 19.37 -7.31 -9.07
C LEU A 252 19.10 -8.53 -8.17
N ARG A 253 18.60 -8.32 -6.94
CA ARG A 253 18.21 -9.40 -6.03
C ARG A 253 17.11 -10.28 -6.64
N ALA A 254 16.08 -9.67 -7.25
CA ALA A 254 15.01 -10.44 -7.89
C ALA A 254 15.46 -11.23 -9.13
N LYS A 255 16.58 -10.84 -9.75
CA LYS A 255 17.26 -11.61 -10.79
C LYS A 255 18.27 -12.62 -10.25
N ARG A 256 18.33 -12.81 -8.93
CA ARG A 256 19.29 -13.68 -8.21
C ARG A 256 20.76 -13.31 -8.47
N LEU A 257 21.02 -12.05 -8.84
CA LEU A 257 22.36 -11.52 -9.05
C LEU A 257 23.00 -10.98 -7.77
N LEU A 258 22.19 -10.78 -6.72
CA LEU A 258 22.64 -10.40 -5.39
C LEU A 258 21.99 -11.29 -4.33
N PRO A 259 22.72 -11.63 -3.25
CA PRO A 259 22.12 -12.29 -2.09
C PRO A 259 21.19 -11.33 -1.32
N PRO A 260 20.47 -11.81 -0.28
CA PRO A 260 19.67 -10.95 0.59
C PRO A 260 20.49 -9.76 1.13
N LEU A 261 19.91 -8.55 1.07
CA LEU A 261 20.64 -7.30 1.31
C LEU A 261 20.95 -7.05 2.80
N GLU A 262 20.35 -7.81 3.70
CA GLU A 262 20.64 -7.86 5.13
C GLU A 262 22.12 -8.18 5.39
N ARG A 263 22.76 -8.96 4.49
CA ARG A 263 24.21 -9.25 4.55
C ARG A 263 25.09 -8.02 4.36
N TYR A 264 24.52 -6.95 3.78
CA TYR A 264 25.20 -5.69 3.51
C TYR A 264 24.72 -4.56 4.44
N ASP A 265 24.11 -4.88 5.59
CA ASP A 265 23.57 -3.88 6.52
C ASP A 265 24.62 -2.83 6.95
N ARG A 266 25.84 -3.27 7.29
CA ARG A 266 26.96 -2.40 7.71
C ARG A 266 27.42 -1.45 6.60
N PRO A 267 27.82 -1.92 5.39
CA PRO A 267 28.26 -1.01 4.34
C PRO A 267 27.13 -0.09 3.86
N LEU A 268 25.90 -0.58 3.73
CA LEU A 268 24.77 0.25 3.29
C LEU A 268 24.39 1.31 4.33
N ARG A 269 24.47 0.98 5.62
CA ARG A 269 24.31 1.96 6.69
C ARG A 269 25.42 3.01 6.67
N TRP A 270 26.67 2.61 6.49
CA TRP A 270 27.78 3.55 6.36
C TRP A 270 27.56 4.53 5.20
N VAL A 271 27.11 4.05 4.04
CA VAL A 271 26.73 4.90 2.92
C VAL A 271 25.57 5.84 3.29
N ALA A 272 24.52 5.31 3.93
CA ALA A 272 23.37 6.10 4.35
C ALA A 272 23.73 7.22 5.34
N GLU A 273 24.61 6.95 6.30
CA GLU A 273 25.13 7.93 7.26
C GLU A 273 25.98 9.02 6.59
N ARG A 274 26.79 8.67 5.59
CA ARG A 274 27.53 9.69 4.80
C ARG A 274 26.61 10.54 3.94
N LEU A 275 25.48 9.99 3.51
CA LEU A 275 24.49 10.71 2.73
C LEU A 275 23.50 11.52 3.58
N GLU A 276 23.48 11.33 4.91
CA GLU A 276 22.57 12.02 5.84
C GLU A 276 22.54 13.55 5.69
N PRO A 277 23.68 14.26 5.58
CA PRO A 277 23.67 15.73 5.51
C PRO A 277 23.02 16.29 4.23
N PHE A 278 22.95 15.49 3.16
CA PHE A 278 22.57 15.95 1.82
C PHE A 278 21.07 15.99 1.54
N GLY A 279 20.22 15.64 2.51
CA GLY A 279 18.76 15.73 2.37
C GLY A 279 18.10 16.61 3.42
N ARG A 280 16.77 16.63 3.41
CA ARG A 280 15.91 17.42 4.30
C ARG A 280 15.64 16.69 5.62
N ASP A 281 15.24 17.43 6.63
CA ASP A 281 14.70 16.95 7.89
C ASP A 281 13.16 16.81 7.87
N THR A 282 12.52 17.31 6.82
CA THR A 282 11.08 17.20 6.61
C THR A 282 10.68 15.83 6.09
N GLY A 283 9.46 15.38 6.36
CA GLY A 283 8.89 14.16 5.83
C GLY A 283 7.38 14.12 6.01
N GLY A 284 6.79 12.95 5.86
CA GLY A 284 5.36 12.83 6.13
C GLY A 284 4.78 11.47 5.81
N MET A 285 3.47 11.39 6.04
CA MET A 285 2.64 10.23 5.80
C MET A 285 1.40 10.65 5.03
N ILE A 286 0.97 9.81 4.09
CA ILE A 286 -0.25 10.00 3.30
C ILE A 286 -1.10 8.75 3.49
N CYS A 287 -2.40 8.94 3.67
CA CYS A 287 -3.40 7.88 3.57
C CYS A 287 -4.46 8.33 2.57
N ALA A 288 -4.72 7.52 1.55
CA ALA A 288 -5.74 7.78 0.54
C ALA A 288 -6.75 6.63 0.54
N VAL A 289 -8.04 6.98 0.59
CA VAL A 289 -9.16 6.05 0.48
C VAL A 289 -9.97 6.44 -0.74
N MET A 290 -10.25 5.47 -1.61
CA MET A 290 -11.08 5.66 -2.81
C MET A 290 -12.20 4.64 -2.83
N GLY A 291 -13.37 5.06 -3.31
CA GLY A 291 -14.54 4.20 -3.37
C GLY A 291 -15.77 4.92 -3.91
N ARG A 292 -16.93 4.30 -3.71
CA ARG A 292 -18.22 4.92 -4.02
C ARG A 292 -18.90 5.41 -2.74
N GLY A 293 -19.44 6.63 -2.77
CA GLY A 293 -20.31 7.15 -1.72
C GLY A 293 -21.65 6.41 -1.65
N GLU A 294 -22.49 6.74 -0.68
CA GLU A 294 -23.86 6.20 -0.57
C GLU A 294 -24.74 6.55 -1.78
N ASP A 295 -24.49 7.69 -2.41
CA ASP A 295 -25.13 8.14 -3.65
C ASP A 295 -24.59 7.43 -4.90
N GLY A 296 -23.62 6.54 -4.75
CA GLY A 296 -22.91 5.86 -5.83
C GLY A 296 -21.87 6.73 -6.54
N ALA A 297 -21.65 7.98 -6.12
CA ALA A 297 -20.67 8.86 -6.74
C ALA A 297 -19.22 8.40 -6.43
N PRO A 298 -18.30 8.49 -7.40
CA PRO A 298 -16.92 8.10 -7.19
C PRO A 298 -16.17 9.17 -6.38
N LEU A 299 -15.63 8.78 -5.21
CA LEU A 299 -14.94 9.65 -4.27
C LEU A 299 -13.51 9.18 -4.01
N ALA A 300 -12.59 10.14 -3.92
CA ALA A 300 -11.27 9.95 -3.35
C ALA A 300 -11.04 10.94 -2.21
N ARG A 301 -10.57 10.42 -1.09
CA ARG A 301 -10.19 11.19 0.09
C ARG A 301 -8.73 10.96 0.37
N GLU A 302 -8.02 12.02 0.70
CA GLU A 302 -6.61 11.98 1.02
C GLU A 302 -6.35 12.76 2.30
N TRP A 303 -5.64 12.12 3.21
CA TRP A 303 -5.15 12.69 4.46
C TRP A 303 -3.63 12.74 4.42
N ARG A 304 -3.06 13.89 4.77
CA ARG A 304 -1.62 14.17 4.69
C ARG A 304 -1.14 14.68 6.02
N LEU A 305 -0.12 14.02 6.56
CA LEU A 305 0.64 14.45 7.72
C LEU A 305 2.00 14.94 7.28
N THR A 306 2.32 16.19 7.59
CA THR A 306 3.62 16.78 7.33
C THR A 306 4.42 16.92 8.63
N ALA A 307 5.61 16.36 8.63
CA ALA A 307 6.60 16.51 9.68
C ALA A 307 7.68 17.49 9.23
N ARG A 308 7.92 18.55 10.01
CA ARG A 308 9.04 19.48 9.82
C ARG A 308 9.99 19.39 11.02
N GLU A 309 11.16 20.00 10.92
CA GLU A 309 12.09 20.17 12.06
C GLU A 309 12.50 18.84 12.73
N GLY A 310 12.58 17.76 11.95
CA GLY A 310 12.98 16.44 12.45
C GLY A 310 11.94 15.74 13.33
N LEU A 311 10.69 16.21 13.40
CA LEU A 311 9.62 15.60 14.20
C LEU A 311 9.17 14.22 13.69
N GLY A 312 9.52 13.84 12.46
CA GLY A 312 9.07 12.60 11.82
C GLY A 312 9.11 11.33 12.69
N PRO A 313 10.18 11.06 13.48
CA PRO A 313 10.23 9.87 14.32
C PRO A 313 9.33 9.89 15.57
N PHE A 314 8.54 10.95 15.80
CA PHE A 314 7.48 10.96 16.82
C PHE A 314 6.17 10.36 16.31
N VAL A 315 5.87 10.39 15.00
CA VAL A 315 4.64 9.77 14.44
C VAL A 315 4.47 8.30 14.89
N PRO A 316 5.53 7.45 14.86
CA PRO A 316 5.41 6.05 15.23
C PRO A 316 5.16 5.77 16.71
N VAL A 317 5.23 6.78 17.59
CA VAL A 317 5.06 6.60 19.04
C VAL A 317 3.83 7.29 19.61
N VAL A 318 3.23 8.24 18.88
CA VAL A 318 2.02 8.95 19.30
C VAL A 318 0.86 8.00 19.60
N PRO A 319 0.58 6.95 18.79
CA PRO A 319 -0.53 6.04 19.11
C PRO A 319 -0.34 5.31 20.44
N ALA A 320 0.88 4.82 20.73
CA ALA A 320 1.16 4.19 22.02
C ALA A 320 0.97 5.17 23.20
N MET A 321 1.36 6.44 23.03
CA MET A 321 1.11 7.48 24.03
C MET A 321 -0.40 7.70 24.26
N VAL A 322 -1.20 7.82 23.19
CA VAL A 322 -2.65 7.97 23.30
C VAL A 322 -3.31 6.78 24.00
N ILE A 323 -2.89 5.55 23.68
CA ILE A 323 -3.42 4.35 24.33
C ILE A 323 -3.08 4.33 25.83
N ILE A 324 -1.88 4.77 26.23
CA ILE A 324 -1.49 4.84 27.64
C ILE A 324 -2.33 5.90 28.38
N GLU A 325 -2.62 7.03 27.75
CA GLU A 325 -3.50 8.05 28.31
C GLU A 325 -4.95 7.53 28.50
N GLN A 326 -5.47 6.75 27.55
CA GLN A 326 -6.77 6.08 27.68
C GLN A 326 -6.75 5.08 28.86
N LEU A 327 -5.69 4.28 29.00
CA LEU A 327 -5.52 3.37 30.14
C LEU A 327 -5.46 4.12 31.48
N ALA A 328 -4.78 5.27 31.53
CA ALA A 328 -4.69 6.11 32.72
C ALA A 328 -6.05 6.69 33.13
N ARG A 329 -6.98 6.86 32.19
CA ARG A 329 -8.37 7.27 32.44
C ARG A 329 -9.30 6.09 32.80
N GLY A 330 -8.79 4.87 32.82
CA GLY A 330 -9.55 3.65 33.10
C GLY A 330 -10.30 3.08 31.90
N GLU A 331 -10.01 3.52 30.67
CA GLU A 331 -10.67 3.08 29.44
C GLU A 331 -10.11 1.75 28.89
N ARG A 332 -9.76 0.83 29.79
CA ARG A 332 -9.16 -0.47 29.42
C ARG A 332 -10.18 -1.34 28.69
N ARG A 333 -9.75 -1.95 27.58
CA ARG A 333 -10.50 -2.96 26.82
C ARG A 333 -9.70 -4.25 26.76
N ALA A 334 -10.02 -5.19 27.66
CA ALA A 334 -9.32 -6.47 27.78
C ALA A 334 -9.31 -7.27 26.46
N GLY A 335 -8.33 -8.14 26.31
CA GLY A 335 -8.10 -8.96 25.12
C GLY A 335 -6.90 -8.51 24.29
N ALA A 336 -6.53 -9.35 23.33
CA ALA A 336 -5.35 -9.18 22.48
C ALA A 336 -5.74 -8.95 21.02
N ARG A 337 -5.25 -7.86 20.43
CA ARG A 337 -5.60 -7.48 19.06
C ARG A 337 -4.57 -6.55 18.41
N PRO A 338 -4.52 -6.50 17.07
CA PRO A 338 -3.85 -5.44 16.33
C PRO A 338 -4.43 -4.06 16.70
N ALA A 339 -3.62 -3.02 16.57
CA ALA A 339 -4.00 -1.63 16.77
C ALA A 339 -4.84 -1.09 15.59
N LEU A 340 -6.01 -1.67 15.35
CA LEU A 340 -6.96 -1.21 14.34
C LEU A 340 -8.01 -0.32 15.00
N GLU A 341 -8.08 0.95 14.58
CA GLU A 341 -9.08 1.92 15.05
C GLU A 341 -9.20 1.99 16.59
N VAL A 342 -8.07 1.87 17.28
CA VAL A 342 -7.99 1.85 18.76
C VAL A 342 -8.18 3.22 19.40
N MET A 343 -8.26 4.28 18.59
CA MET A 343 -8.58 5.65 18.99
C MET A 343 -9.37 6.33 17.87
N THR A 344 -10.01 7.45 18.16
CA THR A 344 -10.70 8.26 17.17
C THR A 344 -9.71 9.12 16.36
N ARG A 345 -10.14 9.57 15.18
CA ARG A 345 -9.37 10.54 14.38
C ARG A 345 -9.12 11.83 15.17
N ALA A 346 -10.12 12.33 15.91
CA ALA A 346 -9.99 13.54 16.70
C ALA A 346 -8.90 13.41 17.79
N GLU A 347 -8.88 12.30 18.54
CA GLU A 347 -7.84 12.05 19.54
C GLU A 347 -6.44 11.97 18.90
N LEU A 348 -6.33 11.27 17.77
CA LEU A 348 -5.07 11.12 17.03
C LEU A 348 -4.56 12.47 16.50
N GLU A 349 -5.41 13.25 15.84
CA GLU A 349 -5.03 14.55 15.27
C GLU A 349 -4.72 15.57 16.36
N ALA A 350 -5.43 15.56 17.48
CA ALA A 350 -5.10 16.39 18.65
C ALA A 350 -3.71 16.06 19.19
N ALA A 351 -3.42 14.77 19.42
CA ALA A 351 -2.11 14.33 19.92
C ALA A 351 -0.97 14.63 18.93
N LEU A 352 -1.20 14.50 17.63
CA LEU A 352 -0.24 14.89 16.59
C LEU A 352 -0.04 16.42 16.55
N GLY A 353 -1.11 17.19 16.72
CA GLY A 353 -1.08 18.66 16.78
C GLY A 353 -0.25 19.17 17.96
N GLU A 354 -0.37 18.57 19.14
CA GLU A 354 0.42 18.90 20.34
C GLU A 354 1.93 18.71 20.12
N VAL A 355 2.33 17.71 19.32
CA VAL A 355 3.73 17.47 18.96
C VAL A 355 4.23 18.46 17.90
N GLY A 356 3.32 19.12 17.18
CA GLY A 356 3.64 20.13 16.16
C GLY A 356 3.54 19.64 14.71
N PHE A 357 2.84 18.55 14.44
CA PHE A 357 2.61 18.10 13.06
C PHE A 357 1.53 18.95 12.35
N SER A 358 1.70 19.17 11.05
CA SER A 358 0.66 19.79 10.22
C SER A 358 -0.15 18.72 9.50
N ILE A 359 -1.47 18.84 9.56
CA ILE A 359 -2.41 17.90 8.95
C ILE A 359 -3.23 18.62 7.89
N ALA A 360 -3.44 17.97 6.76
CA ALA A 360 -4.37 18.41 5.73
C ALA A 360 -5.20 17.23 5.25
N ALA A 361 -6.49 17.47 5.00
CA ALA A 361 -7.39 16.48 4.42
C ALA A 361 -8.14 17.09 3.24
N GLU A 362 -8.35 16.29 2.21
CA GLU A 362 -9.02 16.72 0.98
C GLU A 362 -9.93 15.60 0.48
N ALA A 363 -11.11 15.97 -0.01
CA ALA A 363 -12.02 15.07 -0.71
C ALA A 363 -12.25 15.62 -2.12
N ARG A 364 -12.24 14.74 -3.11
CA ARG A 364 -12.48 15.09 -4.52
C ARG A 364 -13.21 13.99 -5.26
N PRO A 365 -14.02 14.32 -6.27
CA PRO A 365 -14.53 13.32 -7.21
C PRO A 365 -13.37 12.57 -7.88
N ALA A 366 -13.54 11.25 -8.04
CA ALA A 366 -12.50 10.39 -8.61
C ALA A 366 -13.05 9.37 -9.62
N PRO A 367 -13.80 9.82 -10.65
CA PRO A 367 -14.38 8.91 -11.64
C PRO A 367 -13.31 8.02 -12.27
N VAL A 368 -13.69 6.79 -12.60
CA VAL A 368 -12.86 5.91 -13.43
C VAL A 368 -12.85 6.42 -14.88
N LEU A 369 -11.90 5.95 -15.69
CA LEU A 369 -11.66 6.51 -17.02
C LEU A 369 -12.91 6.53 -17.91
N PHE A 370 -13.65 5.42 -17.95
CA PHE A 370 -14.84 5.29 -18.80
C PHE A 370 -16.05 6.03 -18.23
N GLU A 371 -16.18 6.14 -16.91
CA GLU A 371 -17.18 6.98 -16.26
C GLU A 371 -16.94 8.46 -16.60
N GLN A 372 -15.69 8.93 -16.56
CA GLN A 372 -15.30 10.28 -16.99
C GLN A 372 -15.60 10.51 -18.48
N ALA A 373 -15.30 9.54 -19.35
CA ALA A 373 -15.49 9.67 -20.78
C ALA A 373 -16.98 9.67 -21.18
N LEU A 374 -17.81 8.84 -20.54
CA LEU A 374 -19.23 8.69 -20.87
C LEU A 374 -20.12 9.71 -20.16
N GLY A 375 -19.70 10.26 -19.02
CA GLY A 375 -20.50 11.19 -18.22
C GLY A 375 -21.82 10.53 -17.78
N ALA A 376 -22.95 11.24 -17.96
CA ALA A 376 -24.27 10.75 -17.58
C ALA A 376 -24.62 9.37 -18.20
N ARG A 377 -24.08 9.06 -19.38
CA ARG A 377 -24.32 7.81 -20.09
C ARG A 377 -23.68 6.58 -19.41
N TRP A 378 -22.78 6.80 -18.46
CA TRP A 378 -22.23 5.72 -17.64
C TRP A 378 -23.35 4.91 -16.97
N GLY A 379 -24.35 5.58 -16.38
CA GLY A 379 -25.46 4.93 -15.69
C GLY A 379 -26.40 4.13 -16.60
N GLU A 380 -26.37 4.37 -17.92
CA GLU A 380 -27.16 3.62 -18.91
C GLU A 380 -26.54 2.25 -19.23
N MET A 381 -25.26 2.04 -18.88
CA MET A 381 -24.53 0.82 -19.25
C MET A 381 -24.87 -0.34 -18.32
N PRO A 382 -24.96 -1.58 -18.86
CA PRO A 382 -25.19 -2.77 -18.05
C PRO A 382 -24.15 -2.94 -16.92
N ASP A 383 -24.58 -3.43 -15.76
CA ASP A 383 -23.71 -3.59 -14.58
C ASP A 383 -22.46 -4.42 -14.84
N VAL A 384 -22.61 -5.54 -15.57
CA VAL A 384 -21.48 -6.41 -15.96
C VAL A 384 -20.45 -5.65 -16.81
N TRP A 385 -20.91 -4.72 -17.65
CA TRP A 385 -20.02 -3.90 -18.46
C TRP A 385 -19.33 -2.83 -17.60
N ARG A 386 -20.09 -2.13 -16.74
CA ARG A 386 -19.53 -1.14 -15.81
C ARG A 386 -18.49 -1.76 -14.89
N ASP A 387 -18.77 -2.94 -14.34
CA ASP A 387 -17.86 -3.68 -13.47
C ASP A 387 -16.54 -4.04 -14.19
N MET A 388 -16.59 -4.32 -15.50
CA MET A 388 -15.38 -4.56 -16.31
C MET A 388 -14.50 -3.31 -16.44
N HIS A 389 -15.10 -2.13 -16.52
CA HIS A 389 -14.42 -0.84 -16.72
C HIS A 389 -14.24 -0.02 -15.45
N GLU A 390 -14.63 -0.58 -14.30
CA GLU A 390 -14.51 0.04 -12.99
C GLU A 390 -13.11 -0.23 -12.38
N VAL A 391 -12.09 0.36 -13.00
CA VAL A 391 -10.68 0.12 -12.65
C VAL A 391 -10.18 1.17 -11.65
N TRP A 392 -10.27 0.87 -10.36
CA TRP A 392 -9.84 1.80 -9.29
C TRP A 392 -8.32 1.76 -9.00
N ASP A 393 -7.72 0.57 -9.00
CA ASP A 393 -6.26 0.40 -8.86
C ASP A 393 -5.74 -0.65 -9.83
N MET A 394 -6.23 -1.88 -9.69
CA MET A 394 -5.90 -3.00 -10.56
C MET A 394 -7.12 -3.90 -10.70
N GLN A 395 -7.30 -4.44 -11.90
CA GLN A 395 -8.34 -5.40 -12.22
C GLN A 395 -7.80 -6.44 -13.19
N SER A 396 -8.24 -7.68 -13.04
CA SER A 396 -7.98 -8.73 -14.00
C SER A 396 -9.27 -9.41 -14.39
N ALA A 397 -9.33 -9.86 -15.64
CA ALA A 397 -10.43 -10.65 -16.18
C ALA A 397 -9.87 -11.78 -17.05
N ARG A 398 -10.56 -12.92 -17.06
CA ARG A 398 -10.18 -14.10 -17.83
C ARG A 398 -11.34 -14.62 -18.65
N GLY A 399 -11.01 -15.30 -19.75
CA GLY A 399 -11.98 -15.99 -20.56
C GLY A 399 -11.33 -16.62 -21.77
N ALA A 400 -12.07 -16.71 -22.86
CA ALA A 400 -11.63 -17.34 -24.09
C ALA A 400 -11.96 -16.47 -25.31
N ALA A 401 -11.12 -16.57 -26.34
CA ALA A 401 -11.31 -15.88 -27.60
C ALA A 401 -11.08 -16.78 -28.81
N GLU A 402 -11.84 -16.51 -29.87
CA GLU A 402 -11.54 -16.93 -31.23
C GLU A 402 -10.78 -15.82 -31.93
N ILE A 403 -9.64 -16.16 -32.54
CA ILE A 403 -8.73 -15.21 -33.19
C ILE A 403 -8.60 -15.58 -34.67
N THR A 404 -8.87 -14.60 -35.52
CA THR A 404 -8.60 -14.63 -36.96
C THR A 404 -7.35 -13.82 -37.25
N GLY A 405 -6.40 -14.42 -37.97
CA GLY A 405 -5.11 -13.80 -38.29
C GLY A 405 -5.19 -12.71 -39.37
N PRO A 406 -4.03 -12.11 -39.70
CA PRO A 406 -3.90 -11.06 -40.72
C PRO A 406 -4.07 -11.58 -42.15
N ASP A 407 -4.57 -10.69 -43.01
CA ASP A 407 -4.60 -10.87 -44.46
C ASP A 407 -3.22 -10.57 -45.08
N GLY A 408 -2.83 -11.39 -46.06
CA GLY A 408 -1.61 -11.19 -46.85
C GLY A 408 -0.30 -11.21 -46.04
N TRP A 409 0.81 -10.90 -46.70
CA TRP A 409 2.14 -10.90 -46.07
C TRP A 409 2.44 -9.59 -45.34
N ALA A 410 1.98 -8.45 -45.86
CA ALA A 410 2.17 -7.13 -45.24
C ALA A 410 1.44 -7.05 -43.89
N GLY A 411 0.22 -7.60 -43.78
CA GLY A 411 -0.53 -7.70 -42.54
C GLY A 411 0.20 -8.53 -41.48
N ARG A 412 0.85 -9.64 -41.88
CA ARG A 412 1.65 -10.48 -40.97
C ARG A 412 2.83 -9.74 -40.34
N ILE A 413 3.54 -8.91 -41.12
CA ILE A 413 4.67 -8.11 -40.61
C ILE A 413 4.16 -7.11 -39.56
N ILE A 414 3.05 -6.41 -39.86
CA ILE A 414 2.47 -5.42 -38.94
C ILE A 414 1.93 -6.13 -37.68
N ALA A 415 1.22 -7.24 -37.83
CA ALA A 415 0.72 -8.02 -36.70
C ALA A 415 1.86 -8.53 -35.79
N ALA A 416 2.99 -8.92 -36.38
CA ALA A 416 4.19 -9.30 -35.62
C ALA A 416 4.79 -8.11 -34.86
N LEU A 417 4.86 -6.92 -35.48
CA LEU A 417 5.35 -5.68 -34.86
C LEU A 417 4.54 -5.30 -33.61
N PHE A 418 3.21 -5.38 -33.70
CA PHE A 418 2.31 -5.12 -32.56
C PHE A 418 2.13 -6.31 -31.62
N ARG A 419 2.76 -7.46 -31.93
CA ARG A 419 2.65 -8.72 -31.19
C ARG A 419 1.20 -9.19 -31.02
N PHE A 420 0.37 -8.99 -32.04
CA PHE A 420 -1.00 -9.49 -32.06
C PHE A 420 -1.05 -11.01 -31.92
N PRO A 421 -2.14 -11.56 -31.36
CA PRO A 421 -2.28 -12.98 -31.12
C PRO A 421 -2.27 -13.80 -32.42
N ASN A 422 -1.86 -15.06 -32.32
CA ASN A 422 -1.93 -16.00 -33.44
C ASN A 422 -3.37 -16.46 -33.66
N ALA A 423 -3.70 -16.85 -34.90
CA ALA A 423 -5.01 -17.43 -35.19
C ALA A 423 -5.22 -18.72 -34.37
N GLY A 424 -6.44 -18.89 -33.85
CA GLY A 424 -6.77 -20.00 -32.96
C GLY A 424 -8.22 -19.92 -32.50
N ARG A 425 -8.75 -21.06 -32.07
CA ARG A 425 -10.07 -21.15 -31.42
C ARG A 425 -9.88 -21.43 -29.94
N ASP A 426 -10.83 -20.97 -29.13
CA ASP A 426 -10.85 -21.17 -27.68
C ASP A 426 -9.51 -20.83 -26.99
N THR A 427 -8.89 -19.73 -27.44
CA THR A 427 -7.59 -19.30 -26.93
C THR A 427 -7.79 -18.64 -25.57
N PRO A 428 -7.13 -19.10 -24.50
CA PRO A 428 -7.23 -18.47 -23.18
C PRO A 428 -6.76 -17.02 -23.23
N VAL A 429 -7.60 -16.13 -22.68
CA VAL A 429 -7.34 -14.69 -22.60
C VAL A 429 -7.30 -14.26 -21.15
N CYS A 430 -6.29 -13.46 -20.81
CA CYS A 430 -6.25 -12.68 -19.57
C CYS A 430 -6.03 -11.21 -19.91
N VAL A 431 -6.91 -10.36 -19.40
CA VAL A 431 -6.79 -8.90 -19.50
C VAL A 431 -6.52 -8.37 -18.10
N THR A 432 -5.43 -7.61 -17.94
CA THR A 432 -5.09 -6.92 -16.69
C THR A 432 -5.04 -5.42 -16.93
N MET A 433 -5.85 -4.69 -16.17
CA MET A 433 -5.99 -3.25 -16.23
C MET A 433 -5.42 -2.65 -14.95
N VAL A 434 -4.59 -1.62 -15.06
CA VAL A 434 -3.95 -0.96 -13.91
C VAL A 434 -4.10 0.54 -14.04
N ARG A 435 -4.79 1.16 -13.09
CA ARG A 435 -4.94 2.62 -13.03
C ARG A 435 -3.65 3.29 -12.53
N ARG A 436 -3.27 4.38 -13.18
CA ARG A 436 -2.13 5.24 -12.86
C ARG A 436 -2.54 6.70 -13.04
N GLY A 437 -3.02 7.32 -11.95
CA GLY A 437 -3.68 8.61 -12.02
C GLY A 437 -4.94 8.51 -12.88
N ASP A 438 -5.06 9.36 -13.88
CA ASP A 438 -6.19 9.34 -14.82
C ASP A 438 -5.97 8.41 -16.02
N THR A 439 -4.82 7.72 -16.06
CA THR A 439 -4.50 6.80 -17.15
C THR A 439 -4.68 5.35 -16.72
N GLU A 440 -4.97 4.49 -17.69
CA GLU A 440 -5.03 3.05 -17.46
C GLU A 440 -4.01 2.33 -18.33
N VAL A 441 -3.42 1.29 -17.77
CA VAL A 441 -2.50 0.41 -18.45
C VAL A 441 -3.21 -0.91 -18.67
N TRP A 442 -3.42 -1.26 -19.93
CA TRP A 442 -4.10 -2.49 -20.32
C TRP A 442 -3.08 -3.46 -20.87
N GLN A 443 -2.95 -4.62 -20.24
CA GLN A 443 -2.14 -5.73 -20.72
C GLN A 443 -3.06 -6.89 -21.10
N ARG A 444 -2.94 -7.36 -22.34
CA ARG A 444 -3.72 -8.49 -22.85
C ARG A 444 -2.76 -9.64 -23.12
N ASP A 445 -3.06 -10.80 -22.57
CA ASP A 445 -2.30 -12.03 -22.71
C ASP A 445 -3.18 -13.09 -23.39
N PHE A 446 -2.81 -13.49 -24.60
CA PHE A 446 -3.46 -14.53 -25.38
C PHE A 446 -2.51 -15.73 -25.44
N ALA A 447 -2.75 -16.75 -24.61
CA ALA A 447 -1.93 -17.95 -24.51
C ALA A 447 -0.39 -17.68 -24.47
N GLY A 448 0.04 -16.68 -23.68
CA GLY A 448 1.44 -16.28 -23.49
C GLY A 448 1.90 -15.15 -24.42
N ARG A 449 1.12 -14.78 -25.43
CA ARG A 449 1.42 -13.67 -26.34
C ARG A 449 0.84 -12.38 -25.79
N ARG A 450 1.73 -11.52 -25.29
CA ARG A 450 1.37 -10.30 -24.57
C ARG A 450 1.60 -9.03 -25.38
N PHE A 451 0.64 -8.13 -25.33
CA PHE A 451 0.79 -6.74 -25.74
C PHE A 451 0.12 -5.80 -24.74
N ARG A 452 0.49 -4.52 -24.80
CA ARG A 452 0.09 -3.52 -23.82
C ARG A 452 -0.29 -2.21 -24.50
N SER A 453 -1.37 -1.61 -24.03
CA SER A 453 -1.76 -0.24 -24.35
C SER A 453 -1.87 0.64 -23.12
N TYR A 454 -1.94 1.94 -23.37
CA TYR A 454 -2.13 2.97 -22.36
C TYR A 454 -3.32 3.81 -22.76
N LEU A 455 -4.35 3.82 -21.93
CA LEU A 455 -5.54 4.61 -22.16
C LEU A 455 -5.48 5.89 -21.31
N SER A 456 -5.98 7.00 -21.84
CA SER A 456 -6.08 8.27 -21.11
C SER A 456 -7.31 9.06 -21.54
N PRO A 457 -7.80 10.01 -20.72
CA PRO A 457 -8.95 10.82 -21.09
C PRO A 457 -8.65 11.65 -22.34
N SER A 458 -9.67 11.87 -23.17
CA SER A 458 -9.68 12.88 -24.23
C SER A 458 -10.79 13.90 -23.92
N LYS A 459 -11.53 14.34 -24.94
CA LYS A 459 -12.78 15.08 -24.83
C LYS A 459 -13.96 14.12 -24.50
N PRO A 460 -15.15 14.65 -24.14
CA PRO A 460 -16.32 13.83 -23.88
C PRO A 460 -16.57 12.78 -24.98
N ARG A 461 -16.94 11.57 -24.56
CA ARG A 461 -17.13 10.38 -25.38
C ARG A 461 -15.89 9.89 -26.12
N HIS A 462 -14.70 10.33 -25.75
CA HIS A 462 -13.46 9.91 -26.39
C HIS A 462 -12.39 9.51 -25.37
N VAL A 463 -11.60 8.51 -25.73
CA VAL A 463 -10.41 8.09 -24.99
C VAL A 463 -9.22 8.02 -25.95
N PHE A 464 -8.03 8.36 -25.47
CA PHE A 464 -6.82 8.06 -26.22
C PHE A 464 -6.33 6.66 -25.88
N GLU A 465 -5.89 5.91 -26.88
CA GLU A 465 -5.16 4.66 -26.70
C GLU A 465 -3.77 4.77 -27.35
N ARG A 466 -2.72 4.45 -26.59
CA ARG A 466 -1.33 4.50 -27.07
C ARG A 466 -0.69 3.11 -27.09
N PHE A 467 -0.09 2.78 -28.23
CA PHE A 467 0.71 1.58 -28.47
C PHE A 467 2.11 1.99 -28.94
N GLY A 468 3.10 1.94 -28.04
CA GLY A 468 4.47 2.37 -28.37
C GLY A 468 4.48 3.80 -28.94
N PRO A 469 4.99 4.03 -30.16
CA PRO A 469 5.03 5.36 -30.78
C PRO A 469 3.68 5.81 -31.37
N PHE A 470 2.68 4.93 -31.44
CA PHE A 470 1.37 5.21 -32.02
C PHE A 470 0.38 5.63 -30.95
N ARG A 471 -0.42 6.66 -31.24
CA ARG A 471 -1.52 7.14 -30.39
C ARG A 471 -2.77 7.23 -31.25
N PHE A 472 -3.90 6.77 -30.75
CA PHE A 472 -5.20 6.82 -31.43
C PHE A 472 -6.21 7.49 -30.53
N GLU A 473 -7.09 8.30 -31.11
CA GLU A 473 -8.27 8.82 -30.43
C GLU A 473 -9.45 7.92 -30.82
N LEU A 474 -10.04 7.27 -29.83
CA LEU A 474 -11.18 6.38 -29.96
C LEU A 474 -12.44 7.12 -29.52
N GLU A 475 -13.47 7.11 -30.36
CA GLU A 475 -14.81 7.55 -29.96
C GLU A 475 -15.57 6.36 -29.38
N LEU A 476 -16.25 6.59 -28.25
CA LEU A 476 -17.17 5.65 -27.63
C LEU A 476 -18.55 5.79 -28.31
N THR A 477 -18.79 4.90 -29.28
CA THR A 477 -19.97 4.87 -30.15
C THR A 477 -20.89 3.73 -29.73
N GLY A 478 -21.84 3.98 -28.85
CA GLY A 478 -22.81 2.97 -28.43
C GLY A 478 -24.04 3.60 -27.81
N GLU A 479 -25.16 2.89 -27.84
CA GLU A 479 -26.43 3.18 -27.15
C GLU A 479 -26.94 1.87 -26.52
N GLY A 480 -27.31 1.91 -25.23
CA GLY A 480 -27.79 0.73 -24.50
C GLY A 480 -26.71 -0.33 -24.25
N ALA A 481 -26.99 -1.59 -24.61
CA ALA A 481 -26.19 -2.76 -24.21
C ALA A 481 -24.95 -3.06 -25.08
N VAL A 482 -24.65 -2.23 -26.08
CA VAL A 482 -23.49 -2.40 -26.97
C VAL A 482 -22.69 -1.11 -27.04
N MET A 483 -21.40 -1.20 -26.71
CA MET A 483 -20.44 -0.11 -26.79
C MET A 483 -19.47 -0.33 -27.94
N GLY A 484 -19.43 0.59 -28.89
CA GLY A 484 -18.44 0.64 -29.96
C GLY A 484 -17.22 1.49 -29.59
N MET A 485 -16.05 1.12 -30.08
CA MET A 485 -14.84 1.96 -29.98
C MET A 485 -14.22 2.16 -31.36
N GLU A 486 -14.42 3.35 -31.93
CA GLU A 486 -14.01 3.67 -33.30
C GLU A 486 -12.80 4.60 -33.33
N VAL A 487 -11.79 4.25 -34.12
CA VAL A 487 -10.62 5.12 -34.33
C VAL A 487 -11.03 6.32 -35.18
N ARG A 488 -10.96 7.53 -34.60
CA ARG A 488 -11.24 8.79 -35.31
C ARG A 488 -9.99 9.49 -35.81
N ARG A 489 -8.92 9.46 -35.03
CA ARG A 489 -7.65 10.12 -35.32
C ARG A 489 -6.49 9.27 -34.84
N GLY A 490 -5.32 9.46 -35.42
CA GLY A 490 -4.11 8.72 -35.07
C GLY A 490 -2.86 9.55 -35.29
N TRP A 491 -1.83 9.25 -34.50
CA TRP A 491 -0.52 9.87 -34.56
C TRP A 491 0.57 8.80 -34.48
N CYS A 492 1.70 9.04 -35.14
CA CYS A 492 2.94 8.28 -34.98
C CYS A 492 4.07 9.24 -34.64
N LEU A 493 4.76 9.03 -33.52
CA LEU A 493 5.81 9.95 -33.02
C LEU A 493 5.34 11.41 -32.92
N GLY A 494 4.05 11.62 -32.62
CA GLY A 494 3.43 12.95 -32.52
C GLY A 494 2.92 13.54 -33.84
N LEU A 495 3.25 12.96 -34.99
CA LEU A 495 2.78 13.42 -36.29
C LEU A 495 1.43 12.76 -36.66
N PRO A 496 0.44 13.53 -37.14
CA PRO A 496 -0.88 13.00 -37.48
C PRO A 496 -0.79 12.02 -38.66
N LEU A 497 -1.48 10.89 -38.55
CA LEU A 497 -1.55 9.88 -39.60
C LEU A 497 -2.56 10.29 -40.69
N PRO A 498 -2.20 10.23 -41.98
CA PRO A 498 -3.17 10.47 -43.05
C PRO A 498 -4.24 9.38 -43.07
N ARG A 499 -5.46 9.73 -43.48
CA ARG A 499 -6.63 8.80 -43.51
C ARG A 499 -6.37 7.48 -44.27
N ARG A 500 -5.44 7.48 -45.23
CA ARG A 500 -5.07 6.29 -46.02
C ARG A 500 -4.28 5.24 -45.24
N VAL A 501 -3.69 5.59 -44.10
CA VAL A 501 -2.91 4.67 -43.24
C VAL A 501 -3.47 4.62 -41.82
N LEU A 502 -4.56 5.33 -41.55
CA LEU A 502 -5.24 5.28 -40.26
C LEU A 502 -5.94 3.92 -40.13
N PRO A 503 -5.64 3.13 -39.07
CA PRO A 503 -6.32 1.86 -38.86
C PRO A 503 -7.81 2.08 -38.62
N ARG A 504 -8.61 1.14 -39.13
CA ARG A 504 -10.02 1.03 -38.82
C ARG A 504 -10.17 -0.01 -37.72
N SER A 505 -10.80 0.38 -36.62
CA SER A 505 -11.16 -0.52 -35.54
C SER A 505 -12.68 -0.59 -35.48
N GLU A 506 -13.23 -1.76 -35.77
CA GLU A 506 -14.62 -2.09 -35.49
C GLU A 506 -14.61 -2.90 -34.18
N THR A 507 -14.48 -2.18 -33.06
CA THR A 507 -14.56 -2.78 -31.72
C THR A 507 -15.98 -2.68 -31.21
N ARG A 508 -16.49 -3.78 -30.67
CA ARG A 508 -17.78 -3.87 -29.99
C ARG A 508 -17.60 -4.59 -28.67
N GLU A 509 -18.19 -4.05 -27.63
CA GLU A 509 -18.31 -4.66 -26.32
C GLU A 509 -19.79 -4.73 -25.95
N TYR A 510 -20.23 -5.84 -25.39
CA TYR A 510 -21.64 -6.04 -25.07
C TYR A 510 -21.81 -7.08 -23.97
N VAL A 511 -23.01 -7.14 -23.38
CA VAL A 511 -23.35 -8.16 -22.40
C VAL A 511 -24.26 -9.20 -23.04
N ALA A 512 -23.86 -10.46 -22.99
CA ALA A 512 -24.67 -11.59 -23.43
C ALA A 512 -24.54 -12.72 -22.41
N GLN A 513 -25.66 -13.39 -22.10
CA GLN A 513 -25.69 -14.49 -21.12
C GLN A 513 -25.08 -14.12 -19.75
N GLY A 514 -25.21 -12.86 -19.32
CA GLY A 514 -24.65 -12.36 -18.06
C GLY A 514 -23.13 -12.16 -18.06
N ARG A 515 -22.46 -12.33 -19.20
CA ARG A 515 -21.00 -12.19 -19.35
C ARG A 515 -20.65 -10.97 -20.19
N PHE A 516 -19.45 -10.44 -19.96
CA PHE A 516 -18.88 -9.43 -20.83
C PHE A 516 -18.34 -10.09 -22.10
N HIS A 517 -18.77 -9.61 -23.26
CA HIS A 517 -18.30 -10.05 -24.56
C HIS A 517 -17.61 -8.90 -25.30
N PHE A 518 -16.63 -9.27 -26.13
CA PHE A 518 -15.89 -8.35 -26.99
C PHE A 518 -15.75 -8.92 -28.40
N ASP A 519 -15.71 -8.05 -29.39
CA ASP A 519 -15.35 -8.34 -30.79
C ASP A 519 -14.53 -7.16 -31.29
N VAL A 520 -13.26 -7.40 -31.63
CA VAL A 520 -12.32 -6.39 -32.11
C VAL A 520 -11.84 -6.82 -33.49
N ASP A 521 -12.31 -6.16 -34.55
CA ASP A 521 -11.75 -6.30 -35.90
C ASP A 521 -10.87 -5.08 -36.21
N LEU A 522 -9.57 -5.30 -36.33
CA LEU A 522 -8.58 -4.27 -36.67
C LEU A 522 -8.08 -4.49 -38.09
N SER A 523 -8.22 -3.46 -38.92
CA SER A 523 -7.76 -3.46 -40.31
C SER A 523 -7.03 -2.18 -40.69
N LEU A 524 -6.22 -2.25 -41.74
CA LEU A 524 -5.58 -1.08 -42.35
C LEU A 524 -6.12 -0.88 -43.77
N PRO A 525 -6.39 0.37 -44.20
CA PRO A 525 -6.79 0.64 -45.57
C PRO A 525 -5.73 0.09 -46.55
N ARG A 526 -6.16 -0.63 -47.58
CA ARG A 526 -5.33 -1.28 -48.62
C ARG A 526 -4.47 -2.48 -48.19
N ILE A 527 -4.25 -2.69 -46.89
CA ILE A 527 -3.51 -3.86 -46.38
C ILE A 527 -4.47 -5.00 -46.02
N GLY A 528 -5.69 -4.67 -45.59
CA GLY A 528 -6.69 -5.65 -45.16
C GLY A 528 -6.67 -5.84 -43.64
N ARG A 529 -7.22 -6.96 -43.18
CA ARG A 529 -7.29 -7.29 -41.75
C ARG A 529 -5.90 -7.51 -41.18
N LEU A 530 -5.67 -6.99 -39.98
CA LEU A 530 -4.48 -7.27 -39.18
C LEU A 530 -4.76 -8.35 -38.16
N VAL A 531 -5.90 -8.27 -37.48
CA VAL A 531 -6.37 -9.26 -36.54
C VAL A 531 -7.86 -9.04 -36.29
N ARG A 532 -8.61 -10.12 -36.12
CA ARG A 532 -9.91 -10.07 -35.45
C ARG A 532 -9.88 -11.00 -34.26
N TYR A 533 -10.30 -10.54 -33.09
CA TYR A 533 -10.50 -11.41 -31.94
C TYR A 533 -11.85 -11.14 -31.28
N GLN A 534 -12.59 -12.20 -31.00
CA GLN A 534 -13.90 -12.14 -30.38
C GLN A 534 -14.02 -13.18 -29.28
N GLY A 535 -14.71 -12.86 -28.20
CA GLY A 535 -14.75 -13.74 -27.04
C GLY A 535 -15.56 -13.18 -25.89
N TRP A 536 -15.34 -13.77 -24.72
CA TRP A 536 -15.94 -13.35 -23.47
C TRP A 536 -14.90 -13.24 -22.37
N LEU A 537 -15.17 -12.40 -21.37
CA LEU A 537 -14.37 -12.23 -20.17
C LEU A 537 -15.28 -12.25 -18.94
N GLU A 538 -14.78 -12.86 -17.89
CA GLU A 538 -15.29 -12.72 -16.53
C GLU A 538 -14.21 -12.09 -15.68
N ARG A 539 -14.60 -11.14 -14.84
CA ARG A 539 -13.67 -10.55 -13.87
C ARG A 539 -13.16 -11.65 -12.94
N GLU A 540 -11.88 -11.63 -12.60
CA GLU A 540 -11.38 -12.52 -11.56
C GLU A 540 -12.17 -12.25 -10.26
N GLY A 541 -12.88 -13.27 -9.78
CA GLY A 541 -13.70 -13.18 -8.57
C GLY A 541 -12.84 -12.92 -7.33
N GLU A 542 -13.48 -12.42 -6.27
CA GLU A 542 -12.80 -12.19 -5.00
C GLU A 542 -12.30 -13.52 -4.44
N ALA A 543 -10.98 -13.67 -4.33
CA ALA A 543 -10.43 -14.79 -3.59
C ALA A 543 -10.87 -14.70 -2.12
N ALA A 544 -10.96 -15.81 -1.39
CA ALA A 544 -11.17 -15.74 0.05
C ALA A 544 -10.11 -14.79 0.66
N GLN A 545 -10.57 -13.76 1.38
CA GLN A 545 -9.72 -12.72 1.94
C GLN A 545 -8.85 -13.24 3.11
N SER A 546 -8.97 -14.52 3.48
CA SER A 546 -8.16 -15.15 4.52
C SER A 546 -6.68 -15.17 4.15
N PRO A 547 -5.78 -14.72 5.03
CA PRO A 547 -4.40 -15.18 4.97
C PRO A 547 -4.41 -16.69 5.22
N SER A 548 -3.57 -17.45 4.51
CA SER A 548 -3.23 -18.78 5.00
C SER A 548 -2.69 -18.60 6.42
N ALA A 549 -3.38 -19.22 7.38
CA ALA A 549 -3.05 -19.17 8.80
C ALA A 549 -1.59 -19.54 9.08
#